data_AF-A0ABD7XSI2-F1
#
_entry.id   AF-A0ABD7XSI2-F1
#
_cell.length_a   1.000
_cell.length_b   1.000
_cell.length_c   1.000
_cell.angle_alpha   90.00
_cell.angle_beta   90.00
_cell.angle_gamma   90.00
#
_symmetry.space_group_name_H-M   'P 1'
#
loop_
_entity.id
_entity.type
_entity.pdbx_description
1 polymer ?
#
loop_
_entity_poly.entity_id
_entity_poly.type
_entity_poly.pdbx_seq_one_letter_code
_entity_poly.pdbx_strand_id
1 'polypeptide(L)'
;MEDSETQDETETEESSDFTYSSDTYYESSSDNITSSSSTLPSSNVSFEDTNALAKAHQYSSVMHMSKAAIYDQLTSEYGEKFSAEAAQYAIDNMIADFNANALAKAKEYQESMAMSPEEIREQLTSEYGEKFTPEEADYAIQHLNE
;
A
#
# COMPACT_ATOMS: atom_id res chain seq x y z
N MET A 1 -65.05 -12.02 -31.74
CA MET A 1 -64.68 -13.21 -32.54
C MET A 1 -63.17 -13.19 -32.52
N GLU A 2 -62.56 -13.70 -31.45
CA GLU A 2 -62.20 -15.13 -31.28
C GLU A 2 -61.13 -15.50 -32.33
N ASP A 3 -59.96 -15.99 -32.00
CA ASP A 3 -59.71 -17.00 -30.96
C ASP A 3 -58.26 -16.97 -30.42
N SER A 4 -58.13 -17.52 -29.22
CA SER A 4 -56.90 -17.93 -28.54
C SER A 4 -56.23 -19.12 -29.26
N GLU A 5 -54.92 -19.32 -29.06
CA GLU A 5 -54.35 -20.57 -28.53
C GLU A 5 -52.82 -20.51 -28.31
N THR A 6 -52.46 -20.65 -27.04
CA THR A 6 -51.27 -21.18 -26.34
C THR A 6 -50.69 -22.48 -26.98
N GLN A 7 -49.50 -23.07 -26.71
CA GLN A 7 -48.33 -22.95 -25.79
C GLN A 7 -47.24 -23.96 -26.30
N ASP A 8 -46.15 -24.11 -25.54
CA ASP A 8 -45.23 -25.28 -25.41
C ASP A 8 -43.82 -25.09 -26.04
N GLU A 9 -42.81 -24.61 -25.29
CA GLU A 9 -41.96 -25.29 -24.29
C GLU A 9 -40.92 -26.27 -24.87
N THR A 10 -39.64 -25.94 -24.74
CA THR A 10 -38.59 -26.91 -24.40
C THR A 10 -37.54 -26.24 -23.50
N GLU A 11 -37.42 -26.78 -22.29
CA GLU A 11 -36.34 -26.58 -21.32
C GLU A 11 -35.01 -27.14 -21.86
N THR A 12 -33.88 -26.54 -21.46
CA THR A 12 -32.86 -27.32 -20.72
C THR A 12 -31.89 -26.41 -19.97
N GLU A 13 -31.79 -26.72 -18.68
CA GLU A 13 -30.91 -26.25 -17.62
C GLU A 13 -29.41 -26.35 -17.94
N GLU A 14 -28.60 -25.44 -17.40
CA GLU A 14 -27.43 -25.83 -16.58
C GLU A 14 -27.02 -24.68 -15.65
N SER A 15 -27.17 -25.00 -14.37
CA SER A 15 -26.82 -24.27 -13.16
C SER A 15 -25.31 -24.31 -12.91
N SER A 16 -24.75 -23.20 -12.42
CA SER A 16 -23.54 -23.27 -11.58
C SER A 16 -23.61 -22.22 -10.47
N ASP A 17 -24.25 -22.62 -9.38
CA ASP A 17 -24.19 -21.99 -8.07
C ASP A 17 -22.79 -22.21 -7.46
N PHE A 18 -21.96 -21.17 -7.43
CA PHE A 18 -20.66 -21.19 -6.74
C PHE A 18 -20.77 -20.41 -5.44
N THR A 19 -21.18 -21.11 -4.39
CA THR A 19 -21.20 -20.62 -3.02
C THR A 19 -19.78 -20.54 -2.46
N TYR A 20 -19.25 -19.33 -2.33
CA TYR A 20 -18.00 -19.11 -1.60
C TYR A 20 -18.28 -19.04 -0.10
N SER A 21 -18.04 -20.16 0.58
CA SER A 21 -17.96 -20.20 2.04
C SER A 21 -16.51 -19.89 2.44
N SER A 22 -16.29 -18.75 3.06
CA SER A 22 -15.05 -18.47 3.81
C SER A 22 -15.42 -17.99 5.20
N ASP A 23 -15.75 -18.94 6.07
CA ASP A 23 -15.66 -18.77 7.51
C ASP A 23 -14.20 -18.52 7.87
N THR A 24 -13.88 -17.32 8.33
CA THR A 24 -12.77 -17.11 9.26
C THR A 24 -13.15 -15.99 10.21
N TYR A 25 -13.88 -16.38 11.26
CA TYR A 25 -14.03 -15.61 12.48
C TYR A 25 -12.66 -15.52 13.16
N TYR A 26 -12.02 -14.35 13.07
CA TYR A 26 -10.98 -13.95 14.03
C TYR A 26 -11.63 -13.04 15.06
N GLU A 27 -11.96 -13.64 16.19
CA GLU A 27 -12.35 -12.97 17.42
C GLU A 27 -11.11 -12.33 18.04
N SER A 28 -11.00 -11.01 17.94
CA SER A 28 -9.93 -10.24 18.61
C SER A 28 -10.52 -9.50 19.80
N SER A 29 -10.52 -10.18 20.94
CA SER A 29 -10.77 -9.61 22.26
C SER A 29 -9.79 -8.46 22.51
N SER A 30 -10.33 -7.25 22.66
CA SER A 30 -9.58 -6.07 23.05
C SER A 30 -9.58 -5.97 24.58
N ASP A 31 -8.54 -6.49 25.21
CA ASP A 31 -8.21 -6.15 26.59
C ASP A 31 -7.11 -5.09 26.62
N ASN A 32 -7.47 -3.94 27.17
CA ASN A 32 -6.62 -2.80 27.50
C ASN A 32 -5.51 -3.19 28.48
N ILE A 33 -4.25 -2.90 28.16
CA ILE A 33 -3.25 -2.49 29.16
C ILE A 33 -2.51 -1.26 28.66
N THR A 34 -2.93 -0.13 29.23
CA THR A 34 -2.13 1.07 29.44
C THR A 34 -0.85 0.73 30.22
N SER A 35 0.33 1.14 29.73
CA SER A 35 1.35 1.78 30.59
C SER A 35 2.56 2.28 29.80
N SER A 36 2.62 3.60 29.70
CA SER A 36 3.70 4.43 30.24
C SER A 36 5.14 4.18 29.77
N SER A 37 5.56 5.04 28.84
CA SER A 37 6.84 5.75 28.77
C SER A 37 7.85 5.44 29.88
N SER A 38 8.99 4.85 29.52
CA SER A 38 10.30 5.29 30.01
C SER A 38 11.46 4.86 29.10
N THR A 39 12.30 5.85 28.86
CA THR A 39 13.53 5.93 28.06
C THR A 39 14.68 5.04 28.53
N LEU A 40 15.25 4.23 27.62
CA LEU A 40 16.69 3.93 27.50
C LEU A 40 16.99 3.50 26.04
N PRO A 41 18.09 3.93 25.40
CA PRO A 41 18.52 3.37 24.12
C PRO A 41 19.16 2.02 24.40
N SER A 42 18.35 0.97 24.46
CA SER A 42 18.85 -0.40 24.52
C SER A 42 18.95 -0.92 23.10
N SER A 43 20.17 -1.28 22.71
CA SER A 43 20.56 -1.90 21.44
C SER A 43 19.97 -3.32 21.25
N ASN A 44 18.77 -3.58 21.75
CA ASN A 44 18.01 -4.79 21.52
C ASN A 44 16.85 -4.43 20.62
N VAL A 45 17.03 -4.71 19.33
CA VAL A 45 15.98 -4.62 18.31
C VAL A 45 14.73 -5.33 18.85
N SER A 46 13.62 -4.62 18.91
CA SER A 46 12.35 -5.16 19.40
C SER A 46 11.67 -6.01 18.31
N PHE A 47 10.67 -6.80 18.71
CA PHE A 47 9.81 -7.47 17.72
C PHE A 47 9.04 -6.46 16.86
N GLU A 48 8.64 -5.33 17.45
CA GLU A 48 7.95 -4.26 16.73
C GLU A 48 8.85 -3.64 15.66
N ASP A 49 10.12 -3.34 16.01
CA ASP A 49 11.13 -2.82 15.09
C ASP A 49 11.36 -3.76 13.89
N THR A 50 11.45 -5.06 14.16
CA THR A 50 11.65 -6.09 13.13
C THR A 50 10.43 -6.18 12.20
N ASN A 51 9.22 -6.11 12.76
CA ASN A 51 7.98 -6.14 11.99
C ASN A 51 7.81 -4.85 11.15
N ALA A 52 8.11 -3.69 11.72
CA ALA A 52 8.08 -2.41 11.02
C ALA A 52 9.06 -2.40 9.85
N LEU A 53 10.29 -2.91 10.05
CA LEU A 53 11.28 -3.04 8.99
C LEU A 53 10.82 -3.99 7.86
N ALA A 54 10.23 -5.13 8.21
CA ALA A 54 9.68 -6.06 7.22
C ALA A 54 8.56 -5.41 6.38
N LYS A 55 7.66 -4.65 7.03
CA LYS A 55 6.61 -3.89 6.35
C LYS A 55 7.16 -2.77 5.48
N ALA A 56 8.16 -2.04 5.96
CA ALA A 56 8.84 -0.99 5.18
C ALA A 56 9.39 -1.55 3.87
N HIS A 57 10.08 -2.70 3.92
CA HIS A 57 10.57 -3.37 2.73
C HIS A 57 9.45 -3.80 1.78
N GLN A 58 8.32 -4.30 2.31
CA GLN A 58 7.16 -4.65 1.49
C GLN A 58 6.59 -3.42 0.78
N TYR A 59 6.40 -2.31 1.49
CA TYR A 59 5.89 -1.06 0.90
C TYR A 59 6.83 -0.50 -0.17
N SER A 60 8.14 -0.53 0.07
CA SER A 60 9.12 -0.15 -0.94
C SER A 60 9.08 -1.06 -2.18
N SER A 61 9.10 -2.39 -1.99
CA SER A 61 9.27 -3.35 -3.09
C SER A 61 8.02 -3.61 -3.91
N VAL A 62 6.85 -3.56 -3.28
CA VAL A 62 5.57 -3.88 -3.94
C VAL A 62 4.85 -2.62 -4.37
N MET A 63 4.86 -1.58 -3.52
CA MET A 63 4.11 -0.35 -3.76
C MET A 63 4.99 0.81 -4.23
N HIS A 64 6.31 0.62 -4.31
CA HIS A 64 7.26 1.65 -4.77
C HIS A 64 7.11 2.97 -4.02
N MET A 65 6.84 2.92 -2.72
CA MET A 65 6.61 4.12 -1.92
C MET A 65 7.92 4.87 -1.64
N SER A 66 7.82 6.18 -1.42
CA SER A 66 8.93 6.99 -0.92
C SER A 66 9.24 6.68 0.54
N LYS A 67 10.43 7.08 0.99
CA LYS A 67 10.83 6.94 2.40
C LYS A 67 9.83 7.61 3.35
N ALA A 68 9.37 8.82 3.01
CA ALA A 68 8.43 9.58 3.83
C ALA A 68 7.05 8.92 3.86
N ALA A 69 6.54 8.49 2.70
CA ALA A 69 5.24 7.81 2.62
C ALA A 69 5.24 6.48 3.40
N ILE A 70 6.35 5.74 3.38
CA ILE A 70 6.50 4.51 4.18
C ILE A 70 6.40 4.82 5.67
N TYR A 71 7.10 5.85 6.16
CA TYR A 71 7.01 6.25 7.57
C TYR A 71 5.57 6.58 7.98
N ASP A 72 4.88 7.38 7.17
CA ASP A 72 3.48 7.74 7.42
C ASP A 72 2.58 6.51 7.45
N GLN A 73 2.79 5.57 6.54
CA GLN A 73 2.00 4.34 6.47
C GLN A 73 2.24 3.42 7.67
N LEU A 74 3.48 3.32 8.13
CA LEU A 74 3.83 2.53 9.32
C LEU A 74 3.20 3.10 10.59
N THR A 75 3.12 4.43 10.70
CA THR A 75 2.60 5.13 11.89
C THR A 75 1.10 5.44 11.84
N SER A 76 0.47 5.34 10.66
CA SER A 76 -0.92 5.71 10.44
C SER A 76 -1.89 4.90 11.31
N GLU A 77 -2.89 5.59 11.88
CA GLU A 77 -4.03 4.99 12.59
C GLU A 77 -4.92 4.10 11.70
N TYR A 78 -4.75 4.17 10.38
CA TYR A 78 -5.44 3.31 9.42
C TYR A 78 -4.49 2.34 8.71
N GLY A 79 -3.19 2.43 8.98
CA GLY A 79 -2.15 1.57 8.44
C GLY A 79 -1.70 0.50 9.43
N GLU A 80 -0.39 0.45 9.71
CA GLU A 80 0.20 -0.58 10.58
C GLU A 80 0.19 -0.21 12.08
N LYS A 81 0.00 1.08 12.41
CA LYS A 81 -0.06 1.59 13.79
C LYS A 81 1.16 1.27 14.65
N PHE A 82 2.33 1.12 14.03
CA PHE A 82 3.57 0.98 14.77
C PHE A 82 3.89 2.27 15.53
N SER A 83 4.63 2.13 16.63
CA SER A 83 5.22 3.28 17.32
C SER A 83 6.10 4.11 16.37
N ALA A 84 6.18 5.42 16.64
CA ALA A 84 7.04 6.32 15.87
C ALA A 84 8.51 5.87 15.94
N GLU A 85 8.93 5.34 17.08
CA GLU A 85 10.26 4.78 17.30
C GLU A 85 10.53 3.55 16.42
N ALA A 86 9.60 2.60 16.33
CA ALA A 86 9.74 1.42 15.48
C ALA A 86 9.71 1.78 13.99
N ALA A 87 8.84 2.72 13.59
CA ALA A 87 8.81 3.23 12.22
C ALA A 87 10.11 3.96 11.86
N GLN A 88 10.65 4.79 12.75
CA GLN A 88 11.92 5.46 12.53
C GLN A 88 13.07 4.45 12.44
N TYR A 89 13.08 3.45 13.32
CA TYR A 89 14.04 2.35 13.23
C TYR A 89 13.96 1.66 11.87
N ALA A 90 12.76 1.36 11.37
CA ALA A 90 12.58 0.76 10.06
C ALA A 90 13.15 1.65 8.94
N ILE A 91 12.87 2.95 8.95
CA ILE A 91 13.38 3.90 7.95
C ILE A 91 14.90 4.05 7.99
N ASP A 92 15.50 4.03 9.18
CA ASP A 92 16.94 4.19 9.37
C ASP A 92 17.72 2.92 8.97
N ASN A 93 17.12 1.74 9.13
CA ASN A 93 17.76 0.45 8.88
C ASN A 93 17.36 -0.18 7.54
N MET A 94 16.37 0.36 6.85
CA MET A 94 15.96 -0.13 5.54
C MET A 94 16.98 0.27 4.47
N ILE A 95 17.35 -0.72 3.66
CA ILE A 95 18.12 -0.54 2.43
C ILE A 95 17.15 -0.69 1.26
N ALA A 96 16.94 0.38 0.51
CA ALA A 96 16.10 0.43 -0.67
C ALA A 96 16.66 1.42 -1.69
N ASP A 97 16.38 1.19 -2.97
CA ASP A 97 16.67 2.13 -4.04
C ASP A 97 15.43 3.01 -4.27
N PHE A 98 15.38 4.16 -3.62
CA PHE A 98 14.25 5.07 -3.73
C PHE A 98 14.19 5.82 -5.06
N ASN A 99 15.32 5.92 -5.78
CA ASN A 99 15.33 6.43 -7.14
C ASN A 99 14.60 5.44 -8.07
N ALA A 100 14.82 4.14 -7.89
CA ALA A 100 14.08 3.11 -8.60
C ALA A 100 12.58 3.12 -8.24
N ASN A 101 12.23 3.31 -6.96
CA ASN A 101 10.83 3.46 -6.55
C ASN A 101 10.16 4.67 -7.23
N ALA A 102 10.82 5.83 -7.21
CA ALA A 102 10.32 7.05 -7.85
C ALA A 102 10.11 6.84 -9.36
N LEU A 103 11.07 6.18 -10.03
CA LEU A 103 10.95 5.84 -11.46
C LEU A 103 9.78 4.88 -11.73
N ALA A 104 9.58 3.88 -10.88
CA ALA A 104 8.44 2.96 -11.02
C ALA A 104 7.09 3.70 -10.88
N LYS A 105 6.98 4.60 -9.90
CA LYS A 105 5.80 5.48 -9.76
C LYS A 105 5.62 6.44 -10.94
N ALA A 106 6.70 7.01 -11.44
CA ALA A 106 6.66 7.88 -12.61
C ALA A 106 6.10 7.15 -13.85
N LYS A 107 6.57 5.92 -14.09
CA LYS A 107 6.07 5.05 -15.16
C LYS A 107 4.60 4.68 -14.96
N GLU A 108 4.20 4.34 -13.74
CA GLU A 108 2.80 4.06 -13.40
C GLU A 108 1.89 5.25 -13.76
N TYR A 109 2.27 6.47 -13.37
CA TYR A 109 1.50 7.68 -13.69
C TYR A 109 1.48 7.99 -15.20
N GLN A 110 2.60 7.81 -15.88
CA GLN A 110 2.68 7.99 -17.33
C GLN A 110 1.75 7.00 -18.07
N GLU A 111 1.78 5.73 -17.69
CA GLU A 111 1.04 4.67 -18.37
C GLU A 111 -0.45 4.67 -18.03
N SER A 112 -0.81 4.86 -16.77
CA SER A 112 -2.19 4.73 -16.30
C SER A 112 -2.99 6.03 -16.38
N MET A 113 -2.32 7.19 -16.27
CA MET A 113 -2.96 8.50 -16.22
C MET A 113 -2.56 9.44 -17.36
N ALA A 114 -1.63 9.02 -18.24
CA ALA A 114 -1.13 9.83 -19.36
C ALA A 114 -0.62 11.21 -18.93
N MET A 115 -0.08 11.31 -17.70
CA MET A 115 0.42 12.55 -17.14
C MET A 115 1.70 13.00 -17.87
N SER A 116 1.89 14.31 -17.98
CA SER A 116 3.12 14.90 -18.49
C SER A 116 4.28 14.75 -17.49
N PRO A 117 5.54 14.82 -17.93
CA PRO A 117 6.69 14.72 -17.01
C PRO A 117 6.70 15.78 -15.90
N GLU A 118 6.17 16.98 -16.16
CA GLU A 118 6.06 18.04 -15.15
C GLU A 118 5.00 17.70 -14.09
N GLU A 119 3.81 17.26 -14.51
CA GLU A 119 2.75 16.82 -13.58
C GLU A 119 3.20 15.61 -12.75
N ILE A 120 3.93 14.67 -13.35
CA ILE A 120 4.49 13.51 -12.64
C ILE A 120 5.47 13.98 -11.57
N ARG A 121 6.36 14.92 -11.89
CA ARG A 121 7.32 15.46 -10.92
C ARG A 121 6.63 16.13 -9.74
N GLU A 122 5.60 16.93 -10.00
CA GLU A 122 4.79 17.56 -8.96
C GLU A 122 4.09 16.51 -8.10
N GLN A 123 3.51 15.49 -8.72
CA GLN A 123 2.82 14.41 -8.01
C GLN A 123 3.77 13.58 -7.14
N LEU A 124 4.97 13.28 -7.64
CA LEU A 124 6.00 12.56 -6.88
C LEU A 124 6.44 13.35 -5.64
N THR A 125 6.55 14.68 -5.74
CA THR A 125 7.06 15.53 -4.65
C THR A 125 5.97 16.11 -3.75
N SER A 126 4.70 15.99 -4.13
CA SER A 126 3.57 16.55 -3.40
C SER A 126 3.47 15.99 -1.98
N GLU A 127 3.21 16.88 -1.02
CA GLU A 127 2.91 16.53 0.38
C GLU A 127 1.64 15.69 0.53
N TYR A 128 0.78 15.66 -0.48
CA TYR A 128 -0.42 14.83 -0.52
C TYR A 128 -0.33 13.68 -1.53
N GLY A 129 0.78 13.61 -2.27
CA GLY A 129 1.08 12.58 -3.27
C GLY A 129 2.06 11.57 -2.71
N GLU A 130 3.15 11.34 -3.45
CA GLU A 130 4.10 10.27 -3.13
C GLU A 130 5.21 10.68 -2.16
N LYS A 131 5.41 11.98 -1.90
CA LYS A 131 6.41 12.53 -0.95
C LYS A 131 7.86 12.09 -1.21
N PHE A 132 8.23 11.81 -2.45
CA PHE A 132 9.64 11.67 -2.83
C PHE A 132 10.38 12.99 -2.64
N THR A 133 11.69 12.88 -2.43
CA THR A 133 12.57 14.06 -2.46
C THR A 133 12.60 14.65 -3.87
N PRO A 134 12.88 15.96 -4.02
CA PRO A 134 13.08 16.57 -5.33
C PRO A 134 14.11 15.84 -6.17
N GLU A 135 15.20 15.36 -5.57
CA GLU A 135 16.28 14.65 -6.25
C GLU A 135 15.82 13.29 -6.81
N GLU A 136 15.04 12.53 -6.06
CA GLU A 136 14.47 11.25 -6.51
C GLU A 136 13.45 11.45 -7.63
N ALA A 137 12.63 12.49 -7.54
CA ALA A 137 11.68 12.84 -8.60
C ALA A 137 12.41 13.30 -9.87
N ASP A 138 13.44 14.14 -9.74
CA ASP A 138 14.27 14.59 -10.86
C ASP A 138 14.96 13.41 -11.56
N TYR A 139 15.49 12.45 -10.77
CA TYR A 139 16.03 11.20 -11.30
C TYR A 139 14.97 10.43 -12.09
N ALA A 140 13.77 10.26 -11.53
CA ALA A 140 12.68 9.53 -12.17
C ALA A 140 12.29 10.16 -13.52
N ILE A 141 12.18 11.49 -13.59
CA ILE A 141 11.87 12.21 -14.84
C ILE A 141 12.99 12.06 -15.88
N GLN A 142 14.25 12.13 -15.46
CA GLN A 142 15.40 11.99 -16.35
C GLN A 142 15.42 10.62 -17.04
N HIS A 143 15.03 9.56 -16.33
CA HIS A 143 15.08 8.18 -16.82
C HIS A 143 13.72 7.64 -17.30
N LEU A 144 12.69 8.49 -17.39
CA LEU A 144 11.31 8.07 -17.63
C LEU A 144 11.11 7.35 -18.97
N ASN A 145 11.85 7.77 -20.01
CA ASN A 145 11.72 7.26 -21.38
C ASN A 145 12.98 6.52 -21.87
N GLU A 146 13.81 6.02 -20.96
CA GLU A 146 14.97 5.18 -21.28
C GLU A 146 14.59 3.73 -21.63
#